data_AF-A0A0F9DI45-F1
#
_entry.id   AF-A0A0F9DI45-F1
#
_cell.length_a   1.000
_cell.length_b   1.000
_cell.length_c   1.000
_cell.angle_alpha   90.00
_cell.angle_beta   90.00
_cell.angle_gamma   90.00
#
_symmetry.space_group_name_H-M   'P 1'
#
loop_
_entity.id
_entity.type
_entity.pdbx_description
1 polymer ?
#
loop_
_entity_poly.entity_id
_entity_poly.type
_entity_poly.pdbx_seq_one_letter_code
_entity_poly.pdbx_strand_id
1 'polypeptide(L)'
;MDEEEREKRRVNMRNYRKRNPDKVKARNKTYRDTHRKELSRKNKTWRKTNQTTLAKKKKEYVLKNKGKVSEVRKKSEIRAKKAALEAYGGPNPECQCCEEDDFFSLCVDHENGGGNAHRRSVGVV
;
A
#
# COMPACT_ATOMS: atom_id res chain seq x y z
N MET A 1 -19.77 10.80 -37.64
CA MET A 1 -18.77 11.55 -36.87
C MET A 1 -17.42 11.07 -37.31
N ASP A 2 -16.75 11.90 -38.10
CA ASP A 2 -15.47 11.60 -38.73
C ASP A 2 -14.33 11.56 -37.68
N GLU A 3 -13.22 10.89 -37.99
CA GLU A 3 -12.08 10.77 -37.06
C GLU A 3 -11.37 12.10 -36.84
N GLU A 4 -11.36 12.99 -37.83
CA GLU A 4 -10.80 14.34 -37.73
C GLU A 4 -11.58 15.21 -36.74
N GLU A 5 -12.92 15.17 -36.78
CA GLU A 5 -13.79 15.79 -35.78
C GLU A 5 -13.56 15.26 -34.37
N ARG A 6 -13.35 13.95 -34.21
CA ARG A 6 -13.02 13.34 -32.91
C ARG A 6 -11.68 13.83 -32.40
N GLU A 7 -10.67 13.89 -33.26
CA GLU A 7 -9.34 14.36 -32.88
C GLU A 7 -9.35 15.84 -32.51
N LYS A 8 -10.04 16.69 -33.28
CA LYS A 8 -10.27 18.11 -32.94
C LYS A 8 -10.91 18.25 -31.56
N ARG A 9 -11.93 17.44 -31.23
CA ARG A 9 -12.54 17.43 -29.88
C ARG A 9 -11.56 16.99 -28.80
N ARG A 10 -10.74 15.94 -29.03
CA ARG A 10 -9.74 15.46 -28.07
C ARG A 10 -8.67 16.53 -27.78
N VAL A 11 -8.16 17.19 -28.82
CA VAL A 11 -7.17 18.26 -28.71
C VAL A 11 -7.75 19.47 -27.97
N ASN A 12 -8.96 19.90 -28.34
CA ASN A 12 -9.63 21.01 -27.67
C ASN A 12 -9.88 20.72 -26.18
N MET A 13 -10.35 19.51 -25.85
CA MET A 13 -10.54 19.10 -24.45
C MET A 13 -9.21 19.04 -23.68
N ARG A 14 -8.12 18.58 -24.32
CA ARG A 14 -6.77 18.59 -23.73
C ARG A 14 -6.31 20.01 -23.43
N ASN A 15 -6.46 20.92 -24.40
CA ASN A 15 -6.09 22.33 -24.26
C ASN A 15 -6.93 23.02 -23.18
N TYR A 16 -8.23 22.75 -23.13
CA TYR A 16 -9.11 23.26 -22.08
C TYR A 16 -8.64 22.82 -20.69
N ARG A 17 -8.32 21.53 -20.50
CA ARG A 17 -7.80 21.00 -19.23
C ARG A 17 -6.48 21.63 -18.82
N LYS A 18 -5.57 21.88 -19.78
CA LYS A 18 -4.29 22.55 -19.54
C LYS A 18 -4.46 24.01 -19.11
N ARG A 19 -5.38 24.75 -19.76
CA ARG A 19 -5.65 26.17 -19.46
C ARG A 19 -6.52 26.36 -18.20
N ASN A 20 -7.28 25.35 -17.80
CA ASN A 20 -8.21 25.44 -16.67
C ASN A 20 -8.00 24.31 -15.65
N PRO A 21 -6.78 24.11 -15.11
CA PRO A 21 -6.47 22.99 -14.24
C PRO A 21 -7.31 23.04 -12.95
N ASP A 22 -7.48 24.23 -12.36
CA ASP A 22 -8.21 24.39 -11.10
C ASP A 22 -9.70 24.17 -11.25
N LYS A 23 -10.32 24.70 -12.32
CA LYS A 23 -11.75 24.44 -12.61
C LYS A 23 -12.01 22.95 -12.82
N VAL A 24 -11.13 22.27 -13.56
CA VAL A 24 -11.24 20.82 -13.78
C VAL A 24 -11.04 20.06 -12.47
N LYS A 25 -10.07 20.44 -11.64
CA LYS A 25 -9.82 19.83 -10.34
C LYS A 25 -11.01 20.01 -9.40
N ALA A 26 -11.56 21.21 -9.29
CA ALA A 26 -12.72 21.53 -8.46
C ALA A 26 -13.96 20.74 -8.89
N ARG A 27 -14.25 20.71 -10.20
CA ARG A 27 -15.35 19.90 -10.75
C ARG A 27 -15.16 18.42 -10.45
N ASN A 28 -13.96 17.88 -10.70
CA ASN A 28 -13.67 16.46 -10.46
C ASN A 28 -13.74 16.12 -8.97
N LYS A 29 -13.30 17.02 -8.08
CA LYS A 29 -13.43 16.86 -6.63
C LYS A 29 -14.90 16.79 -6.25
N THR A 30 -15.70 17.76 -6.70
CA THR A 30 -17.15 17.80 -6.44
C THR A 30 -17.83 16.52 -6.89
N TYR A 31 -17.53 16.04 -8.11
CA TYR A 31 -18.06 14.78 -8.62
C TYR A 31 -17.67 13.57 -7.75
N ARG A 32 -16.40 13.48 -7.35
CA ARG A 32 -15.92 12.39 -6.48
C ARG A 32 -16.57 12.41 -5.10
N ASP A 33 -16.79 13.61 -4.55
CA ASP A 33 -17.39 13.79 -3.23
C ASP A 33 -18.89 13.43 -3.26
N THR A 34 -19.64 13.94 -4.24
CA THR A 34 -21.08 13.68 -4.38
C THR A 34 -21.39 12.23 -4.78
N HIS A 35 -20.50 11.58 -5.55
CA HIS A 35 -20.70 10.20 -6.01
C HIS A 35 -19.85 9.18 -5.25
N ARG A 36 -19.29 9.55 -4.08
CA ARG A 36 -18.33 8.71 -3.34
C ARG A 36 -18.82 7.28 -3.11
N LYS A 37 -20.06 7.13 -2.61
CA LYS A 37 -20.66 5.83 -2.30
C LYS A 37 -20.87 4.97 -3.56
N GLU A 38 -21.37 5.59 -4.62
CA GLU A 38 -21.59 4.91 -5.90
C GLU A 38 -20.27 4.45 -6.53
N LEU A 39 -19.26 5.32 -6.56
CA LEU A 39 -17.92 5.00 -7.04
C LEU A 39 -17.29 3.89 -6.21
N SER A 40 -17.44 3.92 -4.89
CA SER A 40 -16.98 2.86 -4.00
C SER A 40 -17.61 1.51 -4.34
N ARG A 41 -18.95 1.47 -4.51
CA ARG A 41 -19.68 0.25 -4.90
C ARG A 41 -19.21 -0.26 -6.26
N LYS A 42 -19.16 0.61 -7.28
CA LYS A 42 -18.67 0.27 -8.62
C LYS A 42 -17.26 -0.29 -8.58
N ASN A 43 -16.36 0.36 -7.84
CA ASN A 43 -14.98 -0.09 -7.67
C ASN A 43 -14.89 -1.44 -6.95
N LYS A 44 -15.71 -1.67 -5.91
CA LYS A 44 -15.75 -2.94 -5.19
C LYS A 44 -16.20 -4.07 -6.13
N THR A 45 -17.28 -3.87 -6.88
CA THR A 45 -17.76 -4.84 -7.87
C THR A 45 -16.68 -5.11 -8.91
N TRP A 46 -16.09 -4.06 -9.50
CA TRP A 46 -15.05 -4.20 -10.51
C TRP A 46 -13.82 -4.96 -9.99
N ARG A 47 -13.37 -4.69 -8.76
CA ARG A 47 -12.27 -5.44 -8.14
C ARG A 47 -12.60 -6.91 -7.94
N LYS A 48 -13.84 -7.23 -7.53
CA LYS A 48 -14.29 -8.61 -7.33
C LYS A 48 -14.35 -9.36 -8.66
N THR A 49 -14.93 -8.77 -9.70
CA THR A 49 -15.05 -9.41 -11.01
C THR A 49 -13.70 -9.55 -11.73
N ASN A 50 -12.74 -8.66 -11.47
CA ASN A 50 -11.41 -8.68 -12.09
C ASN A 50 -10.33 -9.29 -11.18
N GLN A 51 -10.70 -9.99 -10.11
CA GLN A 51 -9.77 -10.45 -9.08
C GLN A 51 -8.64 -11.32 -9.65
N THR A 52 -8.96 -12.26 -10.53
CA THR A 52 -8.00 -13.19 -11.15
C THR A 52 -7.02 -12.45 -12.06
N THR A 53 -7.51 -11.55 -12.91
CA THR A 53 -6.68 -10.71 -13.78
C THR A 53 -5.76 -9.80 -12.97
N LEU A 54 -6.25 -9.20 -11.89
CA LEU A 54 -5.45 -8.37 -10.99
C LEU A 54 -4.37 -9.19 -10.28
N ALA A 55 -4.69 -10.40 -9.83
CA ALA A 55 -3.71 -11.31 -9.23
C ALA A 55 -2.61 -11.70 -10.23
N LYS A 56 -2.98 -12.02 -11.48
CA LYS A 56 -2.02 -12.31 -12.56
C LYS A 56 -1.10 -11.12 -12.82
N LYS A 57 -1.66 -9.91 -13.01
CA LYS A 57 -0.88 -8.68 -13.20
C LYS A 57 0.05 -8.38 -12.03
N LYS A 58 -0.41 -8.61 -10.79
CA LYS A 58 0.42 -8.47 -9.59
C LYS A 58 1.61 -9.44 -9.61
N LYS A 59 1.38 -10.71 -9.96
CA LYS A 59 2.44 -11.72 -10.06
C LYS A 59 3.47 -11.33 -11.13
N GLU A 60 3.01 -10.92 -12.30
CA GLU A 60 3.88 -10.43 -13.39
C GLU A 60 4.72 -9.24 -12.96
N TYR A 61 4.12 -8.26 -12.28
CA TYR A 61 4.85 -7.11 -11.74
C TYR A 61 5.93 -7.54 -10.76
N VAL A 62 5.62 -8.44 -9.82
CA VAL A 62 6.59 -8.93 -8.82
C VAL A 62 7.75 -9.66 -9.49
N LEU A 63 7.47 -10.52 -10.47
CA LEU A 63 8.51 -11.24 -11.22
C LEU A 63 9.44 -10.27 -11.97
N LYS A 64 8.86 -9.31 -12.69
CA LYS A 64 9.62 -8.31 -13.46
C LYS A 64 10.41 -7.34 -12.57
N ASN A 65 9.94 -7.09 -11.35
CA ASN A 65 10.50 -6.08 -10.45
C ASN A 65 11.03 -6.70 -9.15
N LYS A 66 11.53 -7.95 -9.19
CA LYS A 66 11.92 -8.74 -8.01
C LYS A 66 12.87 -7.98 -7.07
N GLY A 67 13.88 -7.30 -7.61
CA GLY A 67 14.82 -6.48 -6.82
C GLY A 67 14.13 -5.34 -6.08
N LYS A 68 13.32 -4.55 -6.78
CA LYS A 68 12.56 -3.43 -6.18
C LYS A 68 11.58 -3.90 -5.10
N VAL A 69 10.87 -5.00 -5.35
CA VAL A 69 9.93 -5.57 -4.37
C VAL A 69 10.67 -6.07 -3.13
N SER A 70 11.82 -6.72 -3.31
CA SER A 70 12.68 -7.19 -2.22
C SER A 70 13.18 -6.03 -1.36
N GLU A 71 13.68 -4.96 -1.98
CA GLU A 71 14.17 -3.77 -1.27
C GLU A 71 13.07 -3.10 -0.45
N VAL A 72 11.89 -2.90 -1.04
CA VAL A 72 10.73 -2.34 -0.33
C VAL A 72 10.32 -3.22 0.84
N ARG A 73 10.34 -4.55 0.67
CA ARG A 73 10.04 -5.50 1.74
C ARG A 73 11.04 -5.38 2.88
N LYS A 74 12.35 -5.39 2.59
CA LYS A 74 13.41 -5.21 3.59
C LYS A 74 13.26 -3.90 4.37
N LYS A 75 13.03 -2.79 3.68
CA LYS A 75 12.77 -1.48 4.32
C LYS A 75 11.51 -1.50 5.19
N SER A 76 10.48 -2.22 4.79
CA SER A 76 9.26 -2.36 5.59
C SER A 76 9.50 -3.20 6.85
N GLU A 77 10.26 -4.28 6.72
CA GLU A 77 10.61 -5.18 7.81
C GLU A 77 11.45 -4.49 8.88
N ILE A 78 12.49 -3.76 8.47
CA ILE A 78 13.33 -2.97 9.38
C ILE A 78 12.49 -1.93 10.13
N ARG A 79 11.59 -1.21 9.43
CA ARG A 79 10.69 -0.23 10.06
C ARG A 79 9.74 -0.88 11.06
N ALA A 80 9.19 -2.04 10.74
CA ALA A 80 8.30 -2.78 11.64
C ALA A 80 9.06 -3.29 12.87
N LYS A 81 10.27 -3.84 12.69
CA LYS A 81 11.15 -4.26 13.79
C LYS A 81 11.47 -3.09 14.71
N LYS A 82 11.88 -1.95 14.14
CA LYS A 82 12.16 -0.73 14.91
C LYS A 82 10.96 -0.24 15.70
N ALA A 83 9.80 -0.11 15.05
CA ALA A 83 8.58 0.30 15.74
C ALA A 83 8.18 -0.66 16.86
N ALA A 84 8.39 -1.97 16.68
CA ALA A 84 8.13 -2.95 17.73
C ALA A 84 9.12 -2.80 18.90
N LEU A 85 10.41 -2.73 18.64
CA LEU A 85 11.42 -2.56 19.68
C LEU A 85 11.22 -1.26 20.46
N GLU A 86 10.93 -0.14 19.78
CA GLU A 86 10.65 1.14 20.44
C GLU A 86 9.39 1.09 21.31
N ALA A 87 8.36 0.36 20.88
CA ALA A 87 7.12 0.24 21.63
C ALA A 87 7.28 -0.54 22.95
N TYR A 88 8.18 -1.52 23.00
CA TYR A 88 8.38 -2.38 24.18
C TYR A 88 9.61 -1.99 25.02
N GLY A 89 10.69 -1.50 24.39
CA GLY A 89 11.96 -1.15 25.04
C GLY A 89 12.22 0.35 25.13
N GLY A 90 11.33 1.21 24.63
CA GLY A 90 11.52 2.67 24.66
C GLY A 90 12.49 3.18 23.57
N PRO A 91 12.94 4.44 23.64
CA PRO A 91 13.70 5.10 22.57
C PRO A 91 15.07 4.46 22.30
N ASN A 92 15.66 3.82 23.31
CA ASN A 92 16.92 3.07 23.23
C ASN A 92 16.65 1.66 23.77
N PRO A 93 16.10 0.75 22.94
CA PRO A 93 15.76 -0.59 23.40
C PRO A 93 17.04 -1.37 23.71
N GLU A 94 17.05 -2.07 24.83
CA GLU A 94 18.15 -2.92 25.30
C GLU A 94 17.62 -4.29 25.75
N CYS A 95 18.48 -5.30 25.75
CA CYS A 95 18.14 -6.63 26.23
C CYS A 95 18.04 -6.63 27.76
N GLN A 96 16.86 -6.96 28.30
CA GLN A 96 16.64 -7.04 29.76
C GLN A 96 17.49 -8.11 30.48
N CYS A 97 18.11 -9.04 29.74
CA CYS A 97 18.94 -10.11 30.28
C CYS A 97 20.44 -9.76 30.32
N CYS A 98 20.94 -9.03 29.32
CA CYS A 98 22.38 -8.88 29.11
C CYS A 98 22.79 -7.51 28.55
N GLU A 99 21.91 -6.50 28.60
CA GLU A 99 22.19 -5.09 28.24
C GLU A 99 22.63 -4.86 26.78
N GLU A 100 22.56 -5.88 25.92
CA GLU A 100 22.84 -5.75 24.48
C GLU A 100 21.86 -4.76 23.83
N ASP A 101 22.37 -3.80 23.06
CA ASP A 101 21.59 -2.73 22.42
C ASP A 101 21.68 -2.75 20.88
N ASP A 102 22.40 -3.71 20.29
CA ASP A 102 22.47 -3.85 18.84
C ASP A 102 21.08 -4.16 18.26
N PHE A 103 20.56 -3.22 17.49
CA PHE A 103 19.29 -3.32 16.80
C PHE A 103 19.14 -4.62 15.99
N PHE A 104 20.22 -5.13 15.38
CA PHE A 104 20.14 -6.34 14.58
C PHE A 104 20.04 -7.60 15.45
N SER A 105 20.66 -7.60 16.62
CA SER A 105 20.64 -8.68 17.60
C SER A 105 19.36 -8.71 18.45
N LEU A 106 18.77 -7.56 18.76
CA LEU A 106 17.53 -7.46 19.53
C LEU A 106 16.33 -8.13 18.87
N CYS A 107 15.49 -8.79 19.66
CA CYS A 107 14.23 -9.37 19.25
C CYS A 107 13.16 -9.22 20.34
N VAL A 108 11.89 -9.22 19.93
CA VAL A 108 10.76 -9.32 20.87
C VAL A 108 10.40 -10.79 20.96
N ASP A 109 10.54 -11.36 22.16
CA ASP A 109 10.12 -12.72 22.45
C ASP A 109 9.07 -12.75 23.56
N HIS A 110 8.34 -13.86 23.65
CA HIS A 110 7.40 -14.11 24.74
C HIS A 110 8.17 -14.52 25.99
N GLU A 111 7.85 -13.90 27.13
CA GLU A 111 8.51 -14.09 28.44
C GLU A 111 8.71 -15.57 28.86
N ASN A 112 7.87 -16.49 28.38
CA ASN A 112 7.94 -17.93 28.67
C ASN A 112 8.08 -18.82 27.42
N GLY A 113 8.59 -18.30 26.30
CA GLY A 113 8.77 -19.08 25.06
C GLY A 113 7.46 -19.54 24.39
N GLY A 114 6.31 -19.00 24.81
CA GLY A 114 4.97 -19.39 24.36
C GLY A 114 4.56 -18.87 22.97
N GLY A 115 5.45 -18.18 22.26
CA GLY A 115 5.11 -17.47 21.03
C GLY A 115 4.54 -18.37 19.93
N ASN A 116 5.05 -19.59 19.78
CA ASN A 116 4.51 -20.53 18.80
C ASN A 116 3.06 -20.96 19.11
N ALA A 117 2.78 -21.27 20.38
CA ALA A 117 1.43 -21.63 20.82
C ALA A 117 0.46 -20.45 20.66
N HIS A 118 0.89 -19.24 21.05
CA HIS A 118 0.10 -18.04 20.87
C HIS A 118 -0.18 -17.76 19.39
N ARG A 119 0.82 -17.78 18.50
CA ARG A 119 0.60 -17.55 17.06
C ARG A 119 -0.35 -18.58 16.45
N ARG A 120 -0.33 -19.84 16.90
CA ARG A 120 -1.31 -20.87 16.50
C ARG A 120 -2.72 -20.51 16.97
N SER A 121 -2.87 -20.05 18.21
CA SER A 121 -4.17 -19.65 18.76
C SER A 121 -4.81 -18.46 18.03
N VAL A 122 -3.99 -17.53 17.51
CA VAL A 122 -4.46 -16.35 16.76
C VAL A 122 -4.45 -16.54 15.23
N GLY A 123 -4.12 -17.74 14.72
CA GLY A 123 -4.17 -18.08 13.31
C GLY A 123 -3.11 -17.41 12.43
N VAL A 124 -1.93 -17.11 12.99
CA VAL A 124 -0.82 -16.45 12.29
C VAL A 124 0.25 -17.45 11.82
N VAL A 125 0.17 -18.73 12.21
CA VAL A 125 1.01 -19.86 11.72
C VAL A 125 0.17 -20.97 11.12
#